data_AF-A0A0C2G2V2-F1
#
_entry.id   AF-A0A0C2G2V2-F1
#
_cell.length_a   1.000
_cell.length_b   1.000
_cell.length_c   1.000
_cell.angle_alpha   90.00
_cell.angle_beta   90.00
_cell.angle_gamma   90.00
#
_symmetry.space_group_name_H-M   'P 1'
#
loop_
_entity.id
_entity.type
_entity.pdbx_description
1 polymer ?
#
loop_
_entity_poly.entity_id
_entity_poly.type
_entity_poly.pdbx_seq_one_letter_code
_entity_poly.pdbx_strand_id
1 'polypeptide(L)'
;MCNRQPNGLTNWDCNLENNAFVRNCNNKVGFWPAFSEISAPIKLTGKACEIKKETKITLNKLWNEVKAVDLTAGPFYSNTTIKDFGIMAYWPTTGFACTYNKECSDNLLCLYNRNPANNAFLYNPGSECSANSGCPNGISTCVDYLCKLDKKYVATELTLPWYCPPGTDGLTFDQQNTARNMVNYYRRLVGTGWAKDKSGYAPIAKALSSVVYLCPTIGNATKQIADKCGDPPYTATHGHTLSYHIIRKVNVDPKAAIEEAIKTWAEQSKLVDLRPIGGAVFYQDEVEQQASDFAKMVYGTNSAIGCSVKECQDKTLVICQYNG
;
A
#
# COMPACT_ATOMS: atom_id res chain seq x y z
N MET A 1 -0.94 -10.00 -5.51
CA MET A 1 -1.18 -11.39 -5.04
C MET A 1 -1.18 -11.39 -3.52
N CYS A 2 -2.26 -10.95 -2.88
CA CYS A 2 -2.34 -10.89 -1.41
C CYS A 2 -3.47 -11.79 -0.95
N ASN A 3 -3.19 -13.08 -0.84
CA ASN A 3 -4.01 -14.04 -0.10
C ASN A 3 -3.18 -15.29 0.17
N ARG A 4 -2.42 -15.24 1.27
CA ARG A 4 -1.94 -16.38 2.07
C ARG A 4 -1.09 -15.82 3.21
N GLN A 5 -1.70 -15.63 4.38
CA GLN A 5 -0.98 -15.38 5.62
C GLN A 5 -0.22 -16.67 6.00
N PRO A 6 1.12 -16.66 6.14
CA PRO A 6 1.83 -17.71 6.84
C PRO A 6 1.48 -17.61 8.34
N ASN A 7 1.24 -18.76 8.97
CA ASN A 7 1.00 -18.88 10.41
C ASN A 7 2.28 -18.54 11.21
N GLY A 8 2.61 -17.25 11.31
CA GLY A 8 3.50 -16.69 12.31
C GLY A 8 2.70 -15.78 13.24
N LEU A 9 3.08 -15.70 14.52
CA LEU A 9 2.41 -14.83 15.49
C LEU A 9 2.68 -13.33 15.30
N THR A 10 3.71 -13.01 14.52
CA THR A 10 3.94 -11.69 13.93
C THR A 10 3.12 -11.53 12.64
N ASN A 11 2.46 -10.38 12.50
CA ASN A 11 1.51 -10.16 11.41
C ASN A 11 2.22 -9.61 10.15
N TRP A 12 1.90 -10.18 8.98
CA TRP A 12 2.38 -9.64 7.71
C TRP A 12 1.74 -8.28 7.45
N ASP A 13 2.58 -7.27 7.24
CA ASP A 13 2.17 -5.89 7.02
C ASP A 13 2.47 -5.46 5.58
N CYS A 14 1.44 -5.36 4.73
CA CYS A 14 1.59 -4.97 3.33
C CYS A 14 2.17 -3.55 3.15
N ASN A 15 1.97 -2.66 4.12
CA ASN A 15 2.50 -1.31 4.10
C ASN A 15 4.03 -1.31 4.36
N LEU A 16 4.48 -2.16 5.29
CA LEU A 16 5.91 -2.44 5.45
C LEU A 16 6.50 -3.16 4.25
N GLU A 17 5.77 -4.07 3.63
CA GLU A 17 6.23 -4.80 2.43
C GLU A 17 6.53 -3.84 1.28
N ASN A 18 5.63 -2.89 1.03
CA ASN A 18 5.84 -1.87 0.00
C ASN A 18 7.02 -0.95 0.32
N ASN A 19 7.15 -0.49 1.57
CA ASN A 19 8.29 0.35 1.97
C ASN A 19 9.61 -0.43 1.81
N ALA A 20 9.63 -1.70 2.25
CA ALA A 20 10.73 -2.61 2.04
C ALA A 20 11.05 -2.75 0.54
N PHE A 21 10.03 -2.84 -0.33
CA PHE A 21 10.22 -3.04 -1.77
C PHE A 21 10.90 -1.83 -2.41
N VAL A 22 10.37 -0.62 -2.15
CA VAL A 22 10.93 0.62 -2.68
C VAL A 22 12.34 0.84 -2.15
N ARG A 23 12.57 0.56 -0.86
CA ARG A 23 13.90 0.68 -0.23
C ARG A 23 14.90 -0.36 -0.73
N ASN A 24 14.46 -1.58 -1.03
CA ASN A 24 15.34 -2.64 -1.54
C ASN A 24 15.93 -2.23 -2.91
N CYS A 25 15.18 -1.52 -3.74
CA CYS A 25 15.69 -0.97 -5.01
C CYS A 25 16.48 0.33 -4.86
N ASN A 26 16.30 1.08 -3.76
CA ASN A 26 16.99 2.35 -3.53
C ASN A 26 17.19 2.59 -2.04
N ASN A 27 18.39 2.28 -1.54
CA ASN A 27 18.75 2.41 -0.12
C ASN A 27 18.68 3.85 0.45
N LYS A 28 18.54 4.88 -0.41
CA LYS A 28 18.33 6.27 -0.01
C LYS A 28 16.90 6.55 0.47
N VAL A 29 15.95 5.67 0.13
CA VAL A 29 14.57 5.77 0.64
C VAL A 29 14.59 5.38 2.10
N GLY A 30 14.32 6.35 2.98
CA GLY A 30 14.27 6.11 4.42
C GLY A 30 13.08 5.23 4.84
N PHE A 31 13.05 4.85 6.11
CA PHE A 31 11.90 4.27 6.77
C PHE A 31 11.69 4.96 8.11
N TRP A 32 10.55 4.73 8.75
CA TRP A 32 10.23 5.41 10.00
C TRP A 32 11.27 5.10 11.10
N PRO A 33 11.82 6.09 11.84
CA PRO A 33 12.95 5.85 12.76
C PRO A 33 12.69 4.81 13.86
N ALA A 34 11.42 4.60 14.22
CA ALA A 34 11.03 3.60 15.21
C ALA A 34 10.94 2.17 14.64
N PHE A 35 11.18 1.98 13.34
CA PHE A 35 11.25 0.68 12.68
C PHE A 35 12.69 0.22 12.56
N SER A 36 12.88 -1.05 12.25
CA SER A 36 14.21 -1.63 12.01
C SER A 36 14.24 -2.42 10.72
N GLU A 37 15.46 -2.63 10.22
CA GLU A 37 15.74 -3.28 8.95
C GLU A 37 16.78 -4.39 9.16
N ILE A 38 16.51 -5.54 8.56
CA ILE A 38 17.53 -6.55 8.27
C ILE A 38 17.62 -6.70 6.75
N SER A 39 18.84 -6.90 6.24
CA SER A 39 19.06 -7.13 4.81
C SER A 39 20.21 -8.10 4.61
N ALA A 40 20.00 -9.08 3.74
CA ALA A 40 20.99 -10.11 3.46
C ALA A 40 20.93 -10.57 2.00
N PRO A 41 22.07 -10.90 1.38
CA PRO A 41 22.09 -11.50 0.05
C PRO A 41 21.26 -12.78 0.00
N ILE A 42 20.44 -12.92 -1.03
CA ILE A 42 19.62 -14.10 -1.29
C ILE A 42 19.83 -14.57 -2.73
N LYS A 43 19.92 -15.89 -2.93
CA LYS A 43 20.09 -16.46 -4.26
C LYS A 43 18.73 -16.53 -4.99
N LEU A 44 18.55 -15.69 -5.99
CA LEU A 44 17.36 -15.67 -6.85
C LEU A 44 17.63 -16.45 -8.15
N THR A 45 17.74 -17.78 -8.08
CA THR A 45 18.21 -18.67 -9.16
C THR A 45 17.23 -18.90 -10.33
N GLY A 46 16.16 -18.10 -10.48
CA GLY A 46 15.22 -18.19 -11.60
C GLY A 46 14.29 -19.41 -11.61
N LYS A 47 14.56 -20.45 -10.81
CA LYS A 47 13.63 -21.56 -10.55
C LYS A 47 12.69 -21.19 -9.40
N ALA A 48 11.40 -21.04 -9.70
CA ALA A 48 10.38 -20.60 -8.73
C ALA A 48 10.28 -21.48 -7.46
N CYS A 49 10.71 -22.75 -7.50
CA CYS A 49 10.68 -23.66 -6.36
C CYS A 49 11.87 -23.51 -5.39
N GLU A 50 12.94 -22.80 -5.76
CA GLU A 50 14.13 -22.64 -4.89
C GLU A 50 13.99 -21.47 -3.92
N ILE A 51 13.11 -20.49 -4.20
CA ILE A 51 13.06 -19.26 -3.41
C ILE A 51 12.71 -19.49 -1.94
N LYS A 52 11.75 -20.38 -1.64
CA LYS A 52 11.40 -20.72 -0.24
C LYS A 52 12.59 -21.32 0.52
N LYS A 53 13.37 -22.16 -0.15
CA LYS A 53 14.57 -22.78 0.41
C LYS A 53 15.63 -21.71 0.68
N GLU A 54 15.91 -20.85 -0.30
CA GLU A 54 16.92 -19.79 -0.18
C GLU A 54 16.52 -18.72 0.85
N THR A 55 15.23 -18.37 0.94
CA THR A 55 14.70 -17.52 2.00
C THR A 55 14.90 -18.15 3.38
N LYS A 56 14.59 -19.44 3.54
CA LYS A 56 14.80 -20.16 4.80
C LYS A 56 16.29 -20.21 5.18
N ILE A 57 17.17 -20.47 4.22
CA ILE A 57 18.63 -20.46 4.44
C ILE A 57 19.07 -19.07 4.92
N THR A 58 18.61 -18.02 4.24
CA THR A 58 18.96 -16.63 4.56
C THR A 58 18.49 -16.24 5.96
N LEU A 59 17.20 -16.45 6.27
CA LEU A 59 16.64 -16.15 7.59
C LEU A 59 17.29 -16.98 8.71
N ASN A 60 17.59 -18.25 8.47
CA ASN A 60 18.30 -19.08 9.45
C ASN A 60 19.72 -18.56 9.72
N LYS A 61 20.40 -18.06 8.69
CA LYS A 61 21.73 -17.45 8.86
C LYS A 61 21.65 -16.24 9.79
N LEU A 62 20.69 -15.35 9.56
CA LEU A 62 20.45 -14.16 10.38
C LEU A 62 20.06 -14.52 11.82
N TRP A 63 19.16 -15.50 11.98
CA TRP A 63 18.77 -16.00 13.30
C TRP A 63 19.93 -16.64 14.08
N ASN A 64 20.87 -17.28 13.39
CA ASN A 64 21.98 -18.00 14.02
C ASN A 64 23.07 -17.09 14.62
N GLU A 65 22.99 -15.76 14.47
CA GLU A 65 23.87 -14.83 15.20
C GLU A 65 23.84 -15.09 16.71
N VAL A 66 22.69 -15.49 17.26
CA VAL A 66 22.52 -15.83 18.68
C VAL A 66 23.49 -16.89 19.18
N LYS A 67 23.97 -17.79 18.31
CA LYS A 67 24.89 -18.87 18.69
C LYS A 67 26.29 -18.37 19.05
N ALA A 68 26.62 -17.12 18.73
CA ALA A 68 27.90 -16.51 19.02
C ALA A 68 27.95 -15.79 20.39
N VAL A 69 26.84 -15.74 21.13
CA VAL A 69 26.72 -15.01 22.40
C VAL A 69 26.02 -15.84 23.47
N ASP A 70 26.30 -15.52 24.73
CA ASP A 70 25.56 -16.06 25.88
C ASP A 70 24.52 -15.03 26.35
N LEU A 71 23.24 -15.42 26.33
CA LEU A 71 22.11 -14.58 26.75
C LEU A 71 21.61 -14.92 28.17
N THR A 72 22.28 -15.81 28.91
CA THR A 72 21.86 -16.25 30.25
C THR A 72 21.93 -15.14 31.30
N ALA A 73 22.92 -14.25 31.19
CA ALA A 73 23.04 -13.05 32.05
C ALA A 73 21.96 -11.99 31.76
N GLY A 74 21.21 -12.18 30.67
CA GLY A 74 20.12 -11.33 30.22
C GLY A 74 20.08 -11.26 28.69
N PRO A 75 18.91 -11.41 28.04
CA PRO A 75 18.78 -11.35 26.59
C PRO A 75 18.84 -9.90 26.10
N PHE A 76 20.00 -9.25 26.24
CA PHE A 76 20.23 -7.87 25.84
C PHE A 76 20.53 -7.77 24.35
N TYR A 77 19.91 -6.80 23.68
CA TYR A 77 20.19 -6.47 22.29
C TYR A 77 21.57 -5.85 22.14
N SER A 78 22.31 -6.31 21.13
CA SER A 78 23.56 -5.70 20.69
C SER A 78 23.51 -5.49 19.18
N ASN A 79 23.63 -4.25 18.75
CA ASN A 79 23.66 -3.88 17.34
C ASN A 79 24.98 -4.25 16.64
N THR A 80 25.98 -4.77 17.37
CA THR A 80 27.28 -5.18 16.82
C THR A 80 27.45 -6.69 16.75
N THR A 81 26.83 -7.46 17.63
CA THR A 81 27.04 -8.92 17.72
C THR A 81 25.84 -9.77 17.31
N ILE A 82 24.62 -9.30 17.57
CA ILE A 82 23.37 -10.02 17.30
C ILE A 82 22.31 -9.09 16.70
N LYS A 83 22.72 -8.23 15.78
CA LYS A 83 21.86 -7.20 15.20
C LYS A 83 20.62 -7.82 14.55
N ASP A 84 20.82 -8.77 13.64
CA ASP A 84 19.74 -9.31 12.83
C ASP A 84 18.88 -10.26 13.67
N PHE A 85 19.51 -11.14 14.47
CA PHE A 85 18.77 -11.97 15.43
C PHE A 85 17.95 -11.11 16.40
N GLY A 86 18.56 -10.07 16.95
CA GLY A 86 17.93 -9.20 17.93
C GLY A 86 16.71 -8.47 17.37
N ILE A 87 16.78 -7.97 16.13
CA ILE A 87 15.62 -7.40 15.44
C ILE A 87 14.52 -8.46 15.26
N MET A 88 14.87 -9.67 14.81
CA MET A 88 13.91 -10.75 14.59
C MET A 88 13.24 -11.23 15.89
N ALA A 89 13.97 -11.23 17.01
CA ALA A 89 13.52 -11.75 18.31
C ALA A 89 12.90 -10.67 19.23
N TYR A 90 12.84 -9.41 18.81
CA TYR A 90 12.41 -8.31 19.68
C TYR A 90 10.91 -8.37 20.00
N TRP A 91 10.58 -8.70 21.25
CA TRP A 91 9.23 -9.00 21.73
C TRP A 91 8.15 -7.92 21.51
N PRO A 92 8.44 -6.60 21.46
CA PRO A 92 7.40 -5.59 21.23
C PRO A 92 6.96 -5.51 19.76
N THR A 93 7.62 -6.25 18.86
CA THR A 93 7.33 -6.29 17.43
C THR A 93 6.03 -7.02 17.18
N THR A 94 5.08 -6.36 16.51
CA THR A 94 3.76 -6.94 16.21
C THR A 94 3.49 -7.09 14.71
N GLY A 95 4.28 -6.41 13.88
CA GLY A 95 4.14 -6.40 12.43
C GLY A 95 5.48 -6.33 11.73
N PHE A 96 5.59 -7.07 10.64
CA PHE A 96 6.79 -7.12 9.81
C PHE A 96 6.42 -7.48 8.38
N ALA A 97 7.33 -7.23 7.45
CA ALA A 97 7.24 -7.79 6.12
C ALA A 97 8.62 -7.86 5.48
N CYS A 98 8.74 -8.75 4.49
CA CYS A 98 9.97 -8.97 3.73
C CYS A 98 9.71 -8.87 2.24
N THR A 99 10.74 -8.55 1.49
CA THR A 99 10.69 -8.53 0.02
C THR A 99 12.05 -8.88 -0.58
N TYR A 100 12.02 -9.32 -1.83
CA TYR A 100 13.19 -9.50 -2.68
C TYR A 100 12.79 -9.04 -4.09
N ASN A 101 13.70 -8.40 -4.81
CA ASN A 101 13.42 -7.98 -6.18
C ASN A 101 14.68 -8.06 -7.06
N LYS A 102 14.77 -9.13 -7.86
CA LYS A 102 15.91 -9.38 -8.75
C LYS A 102 16.14 -8.29 -9.81
N GLU A 103 15.13 -7.48 -10.12
CA GLU A 103 15.27 -6.41 -11.11
C GLU A 103 16.19 -5.28 -10.62
N CYS A 104 16.38 -5.14 -9.32
CA CYS A 104 17.10 -4.01 -8.73
C CYS A 104 18.02 -4.37 -7.54
N SER A 105 17.86 -5.56 -6.94
CA SER A 105 18.60 -5.97 -5.74
C SER A 105 18.72 -7.50 -5.63
N ASP A 106 19.89 -7.96 -5.18
CA ASP A 106 20.17 -9.36 -4.85
C ASP A 106 19.92 -9.67 -3.35
N ASN A 107 19.26 -8.78 -2.62
CA ASN A 107 19.00 -8.93 -1.19
C ASN A 107 17.55 -9.28 -0.87
N LEU A 108 17.38 -10.11 0.15
CA LEU A 108 16.17 -10.17 0.98
C LEU A 108 16.25 -9.00 1.96
N LEU A 109 15.23 -8.16 1.99
CA LEU A 109 15.10 -7.05 2.92
C LEU A 109 13.82 -7.22 3.73
N CYS A 110 13.90 -7.14 5.05
CA CYS A 110 12.73 -7.14 5.92
C CYS A 110 12.71 -5.88 6.78
N LEU A 111 11.51 -5.32 6.94
CA LEU A 111 11.22 -4.24 7.87
C LEU A 111 10.35 -4.74 9.01
N TYR A 112 10.62 -4.23 10.21
CA TYR A 112 9.90 -4.55 11.43
C TYR A 112 9.35 -3.27 12.06
N ASN A 113 8.12 -3.30 12.54
CA ASN A 113 7.44 -2.12 13.08
C ASN A 113 7.98 -1.61 14.43
N ARG A 114 9.09 -2.17 14.90
CA ARG A 114 9.81 -1.79 16.12
C ARG A 114 11.31 -1.82 15.89
N ASN A 115 12.01 -1.02 16.70
CA ASN A 115 13.46 -0.91 16.69
C ASN A 115 13.99 -1.10 18.11
N PRO A 116 14.73 -2.18 18.41
CA PRO A 116 15.35 -2.36 19.71
C PRO A 116 16.48 -1.34 19.93
N ALA A 117 16.47 -0.64 21.06
CA ALA A 117 17.60 0.20 21.46
C ALA A 117 18.77 -0.69 21.92
N ASN A 118 20.01 -0.28 21.63
CA ASN A 118 21.18 -1.03 22.08
C ASN A 118 21.15 -1.21 23.61
N ASN A 119 21.51 -2.41 24.09
CA ASN A 119 21.41 -2.85 25.48
C ASN A 119 19.97 -2.95 26.04
N ALA A 120 18.92 -2.83 25.23
CA ALA A 120 17.55 -3.12 25.67
C ALA A 120 17.30 -4.64 25.75
N PHE A 121 16.39 -5.05 26.62
CA PHE A 121 15.92 -6.44 26.65
C PHE A 121 15.20 -6.81 25.34
N LEU A 122 15.61 -7.92 24.73
CA LEU A 122 14.94 -8.52 23.58
C LEU A 122 13.60 -9.15 23.95
N TYR A 123 13.51 -9.69 25.16
CA TYR A 123 12.32 -10.24 25.80
C TYR A 123 12.57 -10.33 27.31
N ASN A 124 11.51 -10.43 28.10
CA ASN A 124 11.65 -10.66 29.54
C ASN A 124 11.87 -12.16 29.80
N PRO A 125 12.94 -12.55 30.52
CA PRO A 125 13.07 -13.92 31.01
C PRO A 125 11.90 -14.28 31.92
N GLY A 126 11.32 -15.46 31.73
CA GLY A 126 10.17 -15.91 32.50
C GLY A 126 9.66 -17.27 32.05
N SER A 127 8.57 -17.72 32.68
CA SER A 127 7.83 -18.90 32.22
C SER A 127 7.15 -18.63 30.89
N GLU A 128 6.92 -19.69 30.12
CA GLU A 128 6.12 -19.65 28.89
C GLU A 128 4.72 -19.06 29.17
N CYS A 129 4.12 -18.43 28.16
CA CYS A 129 2.70 -18.08 28.29
C CYS A 129 1.86 -19.36 28.38
N SER A 130 0.76 -19.28 29.11
CA SER A 130 -0.26 -20.32 29.16
C SER A 130 -1.61 -19.74 28.74
N ALA A 131 -2.62 -20.58 28.55
CA ALA A 131 -3.96 -20.12 28.18
C ALA A 131 -4.52 -19.01 29.10
N ASN A 132 -4.05 -18.92 30.36
CA ASN A 132 -4.55 -17.99 31.36
C ASN A 132 -3.47 -17.07 31.97
N SER A 133 -2.23 -17.07 31.46
CA SER A 133 -1.14 -16.26 32.04
C SER A 133 -0.01 -15.95 31.05
N GLY A 134 0.76 -14.89 31.33
CA GLY A 134 1.98 -14.55 30.58
C GLY A 134 1.80 -13.58 29.41
N CYS A 135 0.59 -13.47 28.85
CA CYS A 135 0.26 -12.44 27.86
C CYS A 135 -0.52 -11.28 28.48
N PRO A 136 -0.38 -10.04 27.97
CA PRO A 136 -1.22 -8.92 28.41
C PRO A 136 -2.72 -9.20 28.24
N ASN A 137 -3.43 -9.29 29.37
CA ASN A 137 -4.87 -9.59 29.42
C ASN A 137 -5.69 -8.59 28.59
N GLY A 138 -6.63 -9.11 27.77
CA GLY A 138 -7.53 -8.29 26.94
C GLY A 138 -6.88 -7.65 25.71
N ILE A 139 -5.61 -7.95 25.45
CA ILE A 139 -4.86 -7.49 24.26
C ILE A 139 -4.41 -8.69 23.42
N SER A 140 -3.98 -9.78 24.06
CA SER A 140 -3.43 -10.94 23.39
C SER A 140 -3.70 -12.24 24.15
N THR A 141 -3.85 -13.33 23.39
CA THR A 141 -4.02 -14.70 23.86
C THR A 141 -2.77 -15.53 23.58
N CYS A 142 -2.48 -16.48 24.47
CA CYS A 142 -1.36 -17.39 24.27
C CYS A 142 -1.72 -18.47 23.24
N VAL A 143 -0.91 -18.58 22.18
CA VAL A 143 -1.01 -19.62 21.15
C VAL A 143 0.40 -20.14 20.88
N ASP A 144 0.59 -21.44 21.06
CA ASP A 144 1.89 -22.12 20.88
C ASP A 144 3.05 -21.37 21.58
N TYR A 145 2.83 -21.00 22.84
CA TYR A 145 3.80 -20.30 23.70
C TYR A 145 4.15 -18.86 23.27
N LEU A 146 3.36 -18.25 22.38
CA LEU A 146 3.52 -16.88 21.93
C LEU A 146 2.22 -16.07 22.09
N CYS A 147 2.36 -14.77 22.36
CA CYS A 147 1.21 -13.88 22.50
C CYS A 147 0.69 -13.42 21.14
N LYS A 148 -0.48 -13.92 20.74
CA LYS A 148 -1.22 -13.52 19.54
C LYS A 148 -2.15 -12.35 19.88
N LEU A 149 -2.17 -11.30 19.07
CA LEU A 149 -3.14 -10.21 19.23
C LEU A 149 -4.58 -10.73 19.11
N ASP A 150 -5.44 -10.37 20.06
CA ASP A 150 -6.86 -10.74 20.05
C ASP A 150 -7.65 -9.94 19.02
N LYS A 151 -7.23 -8.67 18.83
CA LYS A 151 -7.76 -7.81 17.78
C LYS A 151 -7.01 -8.02 16.48
N LYS A 152 -7.72 -7.85 15.37
CA LYS A 152 -7.13 -7.84 14.03
C LYS A 152 -5.98 -6.84 14.00
N TYR A 153 -4.80 -7.30 13.56
CA TYR A 153 -3.66 -6.43 13.34
C TYR A 153 -4.03 -5.31 12.37
N VAL A 154 -3.69 -4.08 12.75
CA VAL A 154 -3.83 -2.90 11.90
C VAL A 154 -2.46 -2.61 11.31
N ALA A 155 -2.36 -2.66 9.98
CA ALA A 155 -1.14 -2.33 9.26
C ALA A 155 -0.70 -0.91 9.59
N THR A 156 0.61 -0.68 9.68
CA THR A 156 1.13 0.65 9.99
C THR A 156 0.84 1.63 8.86
N GLU A 157 0.41 2.84 9.19
CA GLU A 157 0.25 3.92 8.21
C GLU A 157 1.59 4.65 7.94
N LEU A 158 2.62 4.40 8.76
CA LEU A 158 3.91 5.09 8.71
C LEU A 158 4.83 4.53 7.59
N THR A 159 4.51 4.84 6.33
CA THR A 159 5.12 4.20 5.14
C THR A 159 6.01 5.11 4.26
N LEU A 160 7.32 5.19 4.46
CA LEU A 160 8.13 5.99 3.54
C LEU A 160 8.30 5.31 2.14
N PRO A 161 8.62 6.06 1.08
CA PRO A 161 8.54 7.51 0.99
C PRO A 161 7.08 7.99 1.05
N TRP A 162 6.85 9.26 1.34
CA TRP A 162 5.51 9.83 1.43
C TRP A 162 5.27 10.88 0.34
N TYR A 163 4.05 10.96 -0.20
CA TYR A 163 3.57 12.22 -0.79
C TYR A 163 3.21 13.23 0.30
N CYS A 164 2.75 12.74 1.46
CA CYS A 164 2.21 13.51 2.57
C CYS A 164 2.29 12.71 3.88
N PRO A 165 2.24 13.38 5.05
CA PRO A 165 2.22 12.70 6.34
C PRO A 165 1.06 11.69 6.46
N PRO A 166 1.25 10.57 7.20
CA PRO A 166 0.20 9.59 7.47
C PRO A 166 -1.05 10.23 8.08
N GLY A 167 -2.22 9.70 7.71
CA GLY A 167 -3.53 10.21 8.16
C GLY A 167 -4.04 11.45 7.43
N THR A 168 -3.27 12.06 6.52
CA THR A 168 -3.68 13.27 5.77
C THR A 168 -4.92 13.02 4.88
N ASP A 169 -4.87 12.00 4.03
CA ASP A 169 -5.95 11.62 3.11
C ASP A 169 -6.46 10.18 3.35
N GLY A 170 -5.91 9.51 4.37
CA GLY A 170 -6.28 8.13 4.74
C GLY A 170 -5.76 7.07 3.78
N LEU A 171 -4.88 7.41 2.84
CA LEU A 171 -4.22 6.47 1.93
C LEU A 171 -2.73 6.32 2.23
N THR A 172 -2.19 5.17 1.86
CA THR A 172 -0.76 4.88 1.95
C THR A 172 -0.04 5.36 0.69
N PHE A 173 1.28 5.49 0.73
CA PHE A 173 2.05 5.91 -0.45
C PHE A 173 1.81 5.03 -1.67
N ASP A 174 1.71 3.70 -1.49
CA ASP A 174 1.45 2.77 -2.59
C ASP A 174 0.07 3.00 -3.22
N GLN A 175 -0.95 3.24 -2.40
CA GLN A 175 -2.31 3.52 -2.87
C GLN A 175 -2.38 4.85 -3.63
N GLN A 176 -1.74 5.89 -3.10
CA GLN A 176 -1.62 7.21 -3.74
C GLN A 176 -0.88 7.10 -5.09
N ASN A 177 0.23 6.34 -5.10
CA ASN A 177 1.02 6.09 -6.31
C ASN A 177 0.23 5.27 -7.34
N THR A 178 -0.52 4.26 -6.89
CA THR A 178 -1.41 3.45 -7.73
C THR A 178 -2.45 4.32 -8.42
N ALA A 179 -3.15 5.16 -7.65
CA ALA A 179 -4.15 6.09 -8.20
C ALA A 179 -3.53 7.03 -9.25
N ARG A 180 -2.43 7.71 -8.91
CA ARG A 180 -1.72 8.61 -9.83
C ARG A 180 -1.26 7.89 -11.09
N ASN A 181 -0.64 6.72 -10.95
CA ASN A 181 -0.02 6.01 -12.07
C ASN A 181 -1.07 5.44 -13.01
N MET A 182 -2.17 4.89 -12.50
CA MET A 182 -3.26 4.37 -13.33
C MET A 182 -3.96 5.49 -14.10
N VAL A 183 -4.28 6.62 -13.45
CA VAL A 183 -4.85 7.77 -14.16
C VAL A 183 -3.90 8.28 -15.24
N ASN A 184 -2.61 8.42 -14.92
CA ASN A 184 -1.62 8.80 -15.93
C ASN A 184 -1.44 7.76 -17.04
N TYR A 185 -1.60 6.47 -16.77
CA TYR A 185 -1.59 5.43 -17.78
C TYR A 185 -2.74 5.63 -18.78
N TYR A 186 -3.97 5.78 -18.31
CA TYR A 186 -5.12 6.02 -19.20
C TYR A 186 -5.04 7.36 -19.93
N ARG A 187 -4.53 8.41 -19.27
CA ARG A 187 -4.22 9.69 -19.94
C ARG A 187 -3.21 9.49 -21.07
N ARG A 188 -2.13 8.72 -20.86
CA ARG A 188 -1.19 8.40 -21.95
C ARG A 188 -1.84 7.63 -23.10
N LEU A 189 -2.75 6.70 -22.83
CA LEU A 189 -3.50 6.03 -23.89
C LEU A 189 -4.30 7.03 -24.74
N VAL A 190 -4.97 8.00 -24.12
CA VAL A 190 -5.66 9.08 -24.87
C VAL A 190 -4.67 9.98 -25.61
N GLY A 191 -3.59 10.40 -24.93
CA GLY A 191 -2.54 11.24 -25.51
C GLY A 191 -1.78 10.61 -26.68
N THR A 192 -1.87 9.29 -26.84
CA THR A 192 -1.22 8.54 -27.93
C THR A 192 -2.21 7.93 -28.93
N GLY A 193 -3.52 8.12 -28.73
CA GLY A 193 -4.55 7.55 -29.61
C GLY A 193 -4.74 6.04 -29.46
N TRP A 194 -4.36 5.46 -28.31
CA TRP A 194 -4.51 4.03 -27.99
C TRP A 194 -5.65 3.75 -27.00
N ALA A 195 -6.33 4.78 -26.49
CA ALA A 195 -7.53 4.59 -25.69
C ALA A 195 -8.65 4.07 -26.58
N LYS A 196 -9.24 2.92 -26.26
CA LYS A 196 -10.34 2.37 -27.05
C LYS A 196 -11.62 3.16 -26.82
N ASP A 197 -12.35 3.42 -27.89
CA ASP A 197 -13.72 3.93 -27.82
C ASP A 197 -14.69 2.89 -28.42
N LYS A 198 -15.97 3.23 -28.56
CA LYS A 198 -16.99 2.31 -29.09
C LYS A 198 -16.69 1.85 -30.53
N SER A 199 -16.05 2.69 -31.35
CA SER A 199 -15.79 2.41 -32.78
C SER A 199 -14.33 2.11 -33.12
N GLY A 200 -13.44 2.07 -32.13
CA GLY A 200 -12.04 1.76 -32.34
C GLY A 200 -11.16 2.41 -31.29
N TYR A 201 -10.58 3.56 -31.63
CA TYR A 201 -9.68 4.31 -30.77
C TYR A 201 -10.02 5.79 -30.75
N ALA A 202 -9.89 6.38 -29.56
CA ALA A 202 -10.04 7.80 -29.30
C ALA A 202 -9.01 8.62 -30.10
N PRO A 203 -9.36 9.85 -30.51
CA PRO A 203 -8.43 10.76 -31.16
C PRO A 203 -7.26 11.12 -30.22
N ILE A 204 -6.10 11.39 -30.82
CA ILE A 204 -4.89 11.79 -30.10
C ILE A 204 -5.11 13.15 -29.41
N ALA A 205 -4.86 13.22 -28.11
CA ALA A 205 -4.86 14.49 -27.37
C ALA A 205 -3.52 15.24 -27.54
N LYS A 206 -3.57 16.49 -28.00
CA LYS A 206 -2.37 17.32 -28.28
C LYS A 206 -1.62 17.81 -27.03
N ALA A 207 -2.30 17.99 -25.91
CA ALA A 207 -1.75 18.66 -24.72
C ALA A 207 -2.33 18.12 -23.40
N LEU A 208 -2.26 16.80 -23.20
CA LEU A 208 -2.77 16.19 -21.99
C LEU A 208 -1.70 16.12 -20.89
N SER A 209 -1.81 16.99 -19.88
CA SER A 209 -0.85 17.04 -18.77
C SER A 209 -0.88 15.77 -17.93
N SER A 210 0.26 15.30 -17.43
CA SER A 210 0.27 14.27 -16.39
C SER A 210 -0.25 14.85 -15.07
N VAL A 211 -1.02 14.06 -14.33
CA VAL A 211 -1.45 14.47 -12.98
C VAL A 211 -0.39 14.14 -11.94
N VAL A 212 -0.22 15.05 -10.98
CA VAL A 212 0.48 14.80 -9.71
C VAL A 212 -0.51 14.38 -8.63
N TYR A 213 -0.03 13.75 -7.56
CA TYR A 213 -0.89 13.41 -6.42
C TYR A 213 -0.79 14.51 -5.36
N LEU A 214 -1.92 15.10 -4.95
CA LEU A 214 -1.97 16.17 -3.95
C LEU A 214 -2.80 15.73 -2.74
N CYS A 215 -2.16 15.09 -1.74
CA CYS A 215 -2.89 14.65 -0.56
C CYS A 215 -3.40 15.79 0.34
N PRO A 216 -2.58 16.79 0.73
CA PRO A 216 -2.99 17.75 1.76
C PRO A 216 -4.20 18.61 1.36
N THR A 217 -4.37 18.81 0.06
CA THR A 217 -5.48 19.57 -0.52
C THR A 217 -6.55 18.63 -1.05
N ILE A 218 -6.37 18.10 -2.25
CA ILE A 218 -7.39 17.32 -2.97
C ILE A 218 -7.69 16.02 -2.21
N GLY A 219 -6.68 15.27 -1.78
CA GLY A 219 -6.87 13.99 -1.07
C GLY A 219 -7.65 14.14 0.24
N ASN A 220 -7.26 15.09 1.09
CA ASN A 220 -7.95 15.38 2.35
C ASN A 220 -9.39 15.86 2.11
N ALA A 221 -9.62 16.73 1.13
CA ALA A 221 -10.96 17.14 0.73
C ALA A 221 -11.81 15.96 0.25
N THR A 222 -11.23 15.04 -0.53
CA THR A 222 -11.89 13.82 -1.00
C THR A 222 -12.23 12.88 0.14
N LYS A 223 -11.32 12.73 1.11
CA LYS A 223 -11.52 11.96 2.34
C LYS A 223 -12.73 12.45 3.11
N GLN A 224 -12.88 13.77 3.28
CA GLN A 224 -14.04 14.37 3.97
C GLN A 224 -15.38 14.05 3.29
N ILE A 225 -15.39 13.86 1.96
CA ILE A 225 -16.60 13.41 1.24
C ILE A 225 -16.84 11.93 1.53
N ALA A 226 -15.82 11.09 1.35
CA ALA A 226 -15.94 9.64 1.49
C ALA A 226 -16.29 9.22 2.93
N ASP A 227 -15.73 9.88 3.94
CA ASP A 227 -15.97 9.60 5.37
C ASP A 227 -17.43 9.74 5.79
N LYS A 228 -18.23 10.54 5.05
CA LYS A 228 -19.67 10.66 5.32
C LYS A 228 -20.45 9.40 4.99
N CYS A 229 -19.88 8.49 4.18
CA CYS A 229 -20.54 7.26 3.73
C CYS A 229 -21.94 7.47 3.13
N GLY A 230 -22.20 8.65 2.57
CA GLY A 230 -23.50 8.98 1.97
C GLY A 230 -23.82 8.18 0.72
N ASP A 231 -25.02 8.35 0.20
CA ASP A 231 -25.43 7.82 -1.10
C ASP A 231 -25.23 8.88 -2.20
N PRO A 232 -25.01 8.46 -3.45
CA PRO A 232 -24.90 9.38 -4.57
C PRO A 232 -26.22 10.17 -4.78
N PRO A 233 -26.15 11.38 -5.36
CA PRO A 233 -24.96 11.99 -5.96
C PRO A 233 -24.03 12.61 -4.90
N TYR A 234 -22.72 12.42 -5.10
CA TYR A 234 -21.71 13.12 -4.32
C TYR A 234 -21.45 14.50 -4.93
N THR A 235 -21.09 15.49 -4.11
CA THR A 235 -20.76 16.85 -4.55
C THR A 235 -19.26 17.08 -4.42
N ALA A 236 -18.63 17.56 -5.49
CA ALA A 236 -17.21 17.88 -5.48
C ALA A 236 -16.97 19.12 -4.60
N THR A 237 -15.80 19.17 -3.98
CA THR A 237 -15.34 20.40 -3.33
C THR A 237 -15.08 21.50 -4.38
N HIS A 238 -15.18 22.76 -3.97
CA HIS A 238 -15.06 23.90 -4.87
C HIS A 238 -13.77 23.84 -5.71
N GLY A 239 -13.88 24.09 -7.02
CA GLY A 239 -12.74 24.02 -7.97
C GLY A 239 -12.32 22.61 -8.37
N HIS A 240 -13.14 21.59 -8.08
CA HIS A 240 -12.84 20.20 -8.43
C HIS A 240 -13.98 19.54 -9.19
N THR A 241 -13.63 18.51 -9.93
CA THR A 241 -14.57 17.50 -10.44
C THR A 241 -14.35 16.19 -9.70
N LEU A 242 -15.37 15.33 -9.66
CA LEU A 242 -15.28 14.04 -8.95
C LEU A 242 -15.79 12.86 -9.77
N SER A 243 -15.13 11.73 -9.55
CA SER A 243 -15.59 10.40 -9.95
C SER A 243 -15.71 9.51 -8.73
N TYR A 244 -16.71 8.63 -8.71
CA TYR A 244 -16.94 7.72 -7.60
C TYR A 244 -17.21 6.31 -8.10
N HIS A 245 -16.94 5.32 -7.26
CA HIS A 245 -17.25 3.91 -7.49
C HIS A 245 -17.73 3.28 -6.20
N ILE A 246 -18.78 2.46 -6.29
CA ILE A 246 -19.38 1.76 -5.14
C ILE A 246 -19.20 0.27 -5.34
N ILE A 247 -18.45 -0.35 -4.45
CA ILE A 247 -18.29 -1.80 -4.37
C ILE A 247 -19.25 -2.28 -3.28
N ARG A 248 -20.24 -3.11 -3.62
CA ARG A 248 -21.25 -3.65 -2.68
C ARG A 248 -20.68 -4.78 -1.82
N LYS A 249 -19.60 -4.48 -1.11
CA LYS A 249 -18.85 -5.39 -0.23
C LYS A 249 -18.02 -4.59 0.78
N VAL A 250 -17.85 -5.15 1.97
CA VAL A 250 -16.93 -4.68 3.01
C VAL A 250 -15.66 -5.55 3.07
N ASN A 251 -14.62 -5.12 3.77
CA ASN A 251 -13.30 -5.75 3.82
C ASN A 251 -12.67 -5.90 2.43
N VAL A 252 -12.83 -4.90 1.57
CA VAL A 252 -12.16 -4.84 0.27
C VAL A 252 -10.76 -4.27 0.47
N ASP A 253 -9.76 -4.88 -0.15
CA ASP A 253 -8.40 -4.33 -0.14
C ASP A 253 -8.42 -2.92 -0.79
N PRO A 254 -7.98 -1.86 -0.10
CA PRO A 254 -8.14 -0.50 -0.61
C PRO A 254 -7.40 -0.24 -1.92
N LYS A 255 -6.25 -0.90 -2.15
CA LYS A 255 -5.53 -0.79 -3.42
C LYS A 255 -6.33 -1.43 -4.55
N ALA A 256 -6.82 -2.66 -4.35
CA ALA A 256 -7.68 -3.32 -5.32
C ALA A 256 -8.96 -2.51 -5.61
N ALA A 257 -9.54 -1.84 -4.61
CA ALA A 257 -10.69 -0.96 -4.80
C ALA A 257 -10.37 0.24 -5.70
N ILE A 258 -9.20 0.88 -5.50
CA ILE A 258 -8.71 1.97 -6.36
C ILE A 258 -8.48 1.48 -7.80
N GLU A 259 -7.84 0.31 -7.95
CA GLU A 259 -7.58 -0.30 -9.26
C GLU A 259 -8.88 -0.60 -10.01
N GLU A 260 -9.85 -1.19 -9.31
CA GLU A 260 -11.19 -1.47 -9.86
C GLU A 260 -11.89 -0.18 -10.27
N ALA A 261 -11.97 0.82 -9.39
CA ALA A 261 -12.65 2.08 -9.65
C ALA A 261 -12.08 2.81 -10.86
N ILE A 262 -10.75 3.00 -10.92
CA ILE A 262 -10.11 3.72 -12.04
C ILE A 262 -10.29 2.95 -13.35
N LYS A 263 -10.20 1.61 -13.32
CA LYS A 263 -10.46 0.80 -14.50
C LYS A 263 -11.90 0.93 -14.96
N THR A 264 -12.87 0.88 -14.05
CA THR A 264 -14.30 1.04 -14.37
C THR A 264 -14.56 2.40 -15.01
N TRP A 265 -14.02 3.49 -14.45
CA TRP A 265 -14.14 4.81 -15.06
C TRP A 265 -13.50 4.86 -16.45
N ALA A 266 -12.29 4.31 -16.59
CA ALA A 266 -11.58 4.29 -17.87
C ALA A 266 -12.34 3.52 -18.95
N GLU A 267 -13.00 2.40 -18.59
CA GLU A 267 -13.71 1.55 -19.54
C GLU A 267 -15.00 2.17 -20.07
N GLN A 268 -15.50 3.25 -19.45
CA GLN A 268 -16.64 3.98 -19.99
C GLN A 268 -16.36 4.57 -21.39
N SER A 269 -15.09 4.80 -21.75
CA SER A 269 -14.74 5.25 -23.11
C SER A 269 -15.24 4.29 -24.19
N LYS A 270 -15.32 2.99 -23.89
CA LYS A 270 -15.79 1.95 -24.82
C LYS A 270 -17.30 2.01 -25.09
N LEU A 271 -18.04 2.81 -24.32
CA LEU A 271 -19.50 2.96 -24.44
C LEU A 271 -19.90 4.06 -25.42
N VAL A 272 -18.97 4.94 -25.79
CA VAL A 272 -19.24 6.16 -26.56
C VAL A 272 -18.30 6.29 -27.75
N ASP A 273 -18.73 7.02 -28.78
CA ASP A 273 -17.84 7.41 -29.89
C ASP A 273 -17.18 8.76 -29.58
N LEU A 274 -15.85 8.77 -29.42
CA LEU A 274 -15.11 9.98 -29.07
C LEU A 274 -14.73 10.74 -30.34
N ARG A 275 -15.70 11.40 -30.97
CA ARG A 275 -15.48 12.10 -32.25
C ARG A 275 -14.99 13.54 -32.03
N PRO A 276 -13.92 13.97 -32.71
CA PRO A 276 -13.51 15.36 -32.66
C PRO A 276 -14.48 16.24 -33.48
N ILE A 277 -15.02 17.27 -32.84
CA ILE A 277 -15.81 18.34 -33.47
C ILE A 277 -14.98 19.61 -33.35
N GLY A 278 -14.68 20.29 -34.47
CA GLY A 278 -13.84 21.49 -34.44
C GLY A 278 -12.44 21.29 -33.83
N GLY A 279 -11.92 20.06 -33.84
CA GLY A 279 -10.61 19.72 -33.27
C GLY A 279 -10.60 19.37 -31.78
N ALA A 280 -11.78 19.28 -31.12
CA ALA A 280 -11.91 18.89 -29.72
C ALA A 280 -12.98 17.80 -29.53
N VAL A 281 -12.85 16.99 -28.48
CA VAL A 281 -13.91 16.09 -28.02
C VAL A 281 -14.64 16.81 -26.89
N PHE A 282 -15.94 17.03 -27.03
CA PHE A 282 -16.73 17.80 -26.07
C PHE A 282 -17.40 16.90 -25.02
N TYR A 283 -17.53 17.43 -23.81
CA TYR A 283 -18.30 16.81 -22.73
C TYR A 283 -19.78 17.15 -22.92
N GLN A 284 -20.48 16.30 -23.68
CA GLN A 284 -21.90 16.46 -24.02
C GLN A 284 -22.48 15.11 -24.45
N ASP A 285 -23.80 15.05 -24.58
CA ASP A 285 -24.53 13.91 -25.18
C ASP A 285 -24.13 12.56 -24.54
N GLU A 286 -23.75 11.58 -25.36
CA GLU A 286 -23.35 10.25 -24.91
C GLU A 286 -22.12 10.29 -23.99
N VAL A 287 -21.17 11.23 -24.20
CA VAL A 287 -19.98 11.36 -23.35
C VAL A 287 -20.38 11.77 -21.95
N GLU A 288 -21.27 12.75 -21.81
CA GLU A 288 -21.78 13.17 -20.51
C GLU A 288 -22.63 12.07 -19.84
N GLN A 289 -23.46 11.37 -20.61
CA GLN A 289 -24.42 10.39 -20.07
C GLN A 289 -23.78 9.04 -19.71
N GLN A 290 -22.78 8.58 -20.48
CA GLN A 290 -22.26 7.22 -20.39
C GLN A 290 -20.75 7.17 -20.10
N ALA A 291 -20.02 8.26 -20.33
CA ALA A 291 -18.56 8.33 -20.13
C ALA A 291 -18.12 9.50 -19.25
N SER A 292 -18.98 9.86 -18.28
CA SER A 292 -18.75 11.02 -17.43
C SER A 292 -17.45 10.94 -16.63
N ASP A 293 -17.18 9.79 -16.01
CA ASP A 293 -15.99 9.60 -15.18
C ASP A 293 -14.73 9.46 -16.01
N PHE A 294 -14.82 8.79 -17.16
CA PHE A 294 -13.75 8.79 -18.15
C PHE A 294 -13.36 10.22 -18.52
N ALA A 295 -14.34 11.04 -18.94
CA ALA A 295 -14.11 12.39 -19.40
C ALA A 295 -13.49 13.29 -18.31
N LYS A 296 -13.96 13.19 -17.06
CA LYS A 296 -13.36 13.89 -15.92
C LYS A 296 -11.91 13.43 -15.70
N MET A 297 -11.63 12.13 -15.74
CA MET A 297 -10.28 11.60 -15.55
C MET A 297 -9.29 12.09 -16.63
N VAL A 298 -9.75 12.23 -17.88
CA VAL A 298 -8.92 12.63 -19.03
C VAL A 298 -9.10 14.09 -19.45
N TYR A 299 -9.71 14.91 -18.61
CA TYR A 299 -9.88 16.33 -18.92
C TYR A 299 -8.52 17.04 -19.08
N GLY A 300 -8.44 17.91 -20.09
CA GLY A 300 -7.18 18.48 -20.57
C GLY A 300 -6.41 19.29 -19.52
N THR A 301 -7.14 20.05 -18.70
CA THR A 301 -6.56 20.97 -17.70
C THR A 301 -6.22 20.30 -16.38
N ASN A 302 -6.77 19.09 -16.13
CA ASN A 302 -6.46 18.36 -14.91
C ASN A 302 -4.95 18.08 -14.83
N SER A 303 -4.36 18.51 -13.72
CA SER A 303 -2.94 18.38 -13.42
C SER A 303 -2.68 17.78 -12.04
N ALA A 304 -3.72 17.50 -11.27
CA ALA A 304 -3.65 16.91 -9.94
C ALA A 304 -4.84 15.99 -9.65
N ILE A 305 -4.59 15.00 -8.78
CA ILE A 305 -5.58 14.05 -8.28
C ILE A 305 -5.43 13.87 -6.77
N GLY A 306 -6.54 13.61 -6.09
CA GLY A 306 -6.58 13.12 -4.71
C GLY A 306 -7.77 12.19 -4.51
N CYS A 307 -7.52 11.01 -3.96
CA CYS A 307 -8.50 9.94 -3.83
C CYS A 307 -8.72 9.55 -2.37
N SER A 308 -9.82 8.85 -2.11
CA SER A 308 -10.11 8.23 -0.81
C SER A 308 -10.84 6.91 -1.04
N VAL A 309 -10.55 5.95 -0.15
CA VAL A 309 -11.30 4.69 -0.04
C VAL A 309 -11.90 4.63 1.35
N LYS A 310 -13.21 4.43 1.43
CA LYS A 310 -13.93 4.31 2.70
C LYS A 310 -14.74 3.02 2.74
N GLU A 311 -14.45 2.19 3.73
CA GLU A 311 -15.36 1.13 4.13
C GLU A 311 -16.54 1.73 4.92
N CYS A 312 -17.74 1.51 4.42
CA CYS A 312 -19.02 1.88 5.02
C CYS A 312 -19.73 0.61 5.53
N GLN A 313 -20.96 0.74 6.04
CA GLN A 313 -21.65 -0.38 6.69
C GLN A 313 -21.87 -1.61 5.78
N ASP A 314 -22.20 -1.38 4.51
CA ASP A 314 -22.58 -2.43 3.53
C ASP A 314 -21.81 -2.32 2.20
N LYS A 315 -20.93 -1.32 2.07
CA LYS A 315 -20.23 -0.98 0.83
C LYS A 315 -18.83 -0.45 1.09
N THR A 316 -17.97 -0.55 0.08
CA THR A 316 -16.71 0.19 -0.01
C THR A 316 -16.86 1.27 -1.06
N LEU A 317 -16.67 2.53 -0.66
CA LEU A 317 -16.80 3.71 -1.49
C LEU A 317 -15.41 4.22 -1.90
N VAL A 318 -15.19 4.39 -3.20
CA VAL A 318 -14.00 5.02 -3.75
C VAL A 318 -14.40 6.34 -4.37
N ILE A 319 -13.72 7.43 -4.01
CA ILE A 319 -13.89 8.75 -4.64
C ILE A 319 -12.52 9.26 -5.05
N CYS A 320 -12.42 9.83 -6.25
CA CYS A 320 -11.29 10.64 -6.66
C CYS A 320 -11.78 12.01 -7.10
N GLN A 321 -11.09 13.06 -6.66
CA GLN A 321 -11.26 14.41 -7.17
C GLN A 321 -10.07 14.81 -8.02
N TYR A 322 -10.33 15.68 -8.98
CA TYR A 322 -9.35 16.26 -9.89
C TYR A 322 -9.47 17.78 -9.83
N ASN A 323 -8.35 18.50 -9.98
CA ASN A 323 -8.39 19.96 -10.11
C ASN A 323 -8.99 20.32 -11.48
N GLY A 324 -10.23 20.80 -11.46
CA GLY A 324 -10.97 21.18 -12.66
C GLY A 324 -10.79 22.67 -12.95
#